data_AF-A0AAE1M5C7-F1
#
_entry.id   AF-A0AAE1M5C7-F1
#
_cell.length_a   1.000
_cell.length_b   1.000
_cell.length_c   1.000
_cell.angle_alpha   90.00
_cell.angle_beta   90.00
_cell.angle_gamma   90.00
#
_symmetry.space_group_name_H-M   'P 1'
#
loop_
_entity.id
_entity.type
_entity.pdbx_description
1 polymer ?
#
loop_
_entity_poly.entity_id
_entity_poly.type
_entity_poly.pdbx_seq_one_letter_code
_entity_poly.pdbx_strand_id
1 'polypeptide(L)'
;MSVSISGPSPDSPGEGKLISPYTIKDMALLHHWTWSTSQSVADFPDVSRYWQTVFPQIAFEHTFVMHAILSLAALHQAYLYPERRKQLTMEAMRYHNQAIHGFQRGIEHMNDDNSDALFAWSSLNIIYVFATYGQLYDDVELDMAPAARKSRILGAEWLPMVRGVEAILHPVYQRVRLGPLSSLLSTGNWDHLEPDSERVADDERFRSLGSIWADSGDHEIYDKTLFLLRKSLAYMKQFETMNAETAGSLTYNRRLSGPLVWMLTTPGEYFQQLHQRQPHAMLLFAYFGVVIHSLNGYWFFEGWGRNIVEVVDELLGEYWKPWTEWPKRVVALS
;
A
#
# COMPACT_ATOMS: atom_id res chain seq x y z
N MET A 1 62.50 -39.24 28.34
CA MET A 1 61.69 -38.03 28.59
C MET A 1 62.23 -36.90 27.75
N SER A 2 61.52 -36.54 26.69
CA SER A 2 61.77 -35.34 25.89
C SER A 2 60.42 -34.84 25.39
N VAL A 3 59.87 -33.85 26.10
CA VAL A 3 58.59 -33.21 25.78
C VAL A 3 58.87 -32.18 24.69
N SER A 4 58.28 -32.37 23.50
CA SER A 4 58.26 -31.36 22.44
C SER A 4 57.01 -30.51 22.61
N ILE A 5 57.19 -29.21 22.82
CA ILE A 5 56.13 -28.23 22.97
C ILE A 5 55.78 -27.72 21.56
N SER A 6 54.62 -28.12 21.04
CA SER A 6 54.01 -27.55 19.85
C SER A 6 53.34 -26.22 20.21
N GLY A 7 53.86 -25.10 19.70
CA GLY A 7 53.20 -23.80 19.81
C GLY A 7 51.94 -23.73 18.92
N PRO A 8 50.95 -22.89 19.27
CA PRO A 8 49.75 -22.73 18.46
C PRO A 8 50.08 -21.98 17.16
N SER A 9 49.49 -22.43 16.05
CA SER A 9 49.51 -21.74 14.76
C SER A 9 48.83 -20.37 14.87
N PRO A 10 49.25 -19.36 14.10
CA PRO A 10 48.59 -18.06 14.10
C PRO A 10 47.22 -18.21 13.43
N ASP A 11 46.17 -17.99 14.22
CA ASP A 11 44.80 -17.86 13.74
C ASP A 11 44.74 -16.77 12.67
N SER A 12 44.17 -17.14 11.52
CA SER A 12 43.85 -16.19 10.46
C SER A 12 42.81 -15.19 10.99
N PRO A 13 42.97 -13.88 10.79
CA PRO A 13 41.98 -12.92 11.24
C PRO A 13 40.68 -13.19 10.48
N GLY A 14 39.65 -13.59 11.23
CA GLY A 14 38.31 -13.80 10.68
C GLY A 14 37.88 -12.58 9.91
N GLU A 15 37.41 -12.80 8.68
CA GLU A 15 36.72 -11.80 7.88
C GLU A 15 35.47 -11.34 8.64
N GLY A 16 35.64 -10.31 9.47
CA GLY A 16 34.53 -9.56 10.01
C GLY A 16 33.77 -9.01 8.82
N LYS A 17 32.53 -9.48 8.61
CA LYS A 17 31.56 -8.86 7.70
C LYS A 17 31.60 -7.36 7.96
N LEU A 18 32.21 -6.60 7.06
CA LEU A 18 32.22 -5.14 7.10
C LEU A 18 30.76 -4.69 7.08
N ILE A 19 30.26 -4.24 8.24
CA ILE A 19 29.01 -3.50 8.32
C ILE A 19 29.24 -2.28 7.44
N SER A 20 28.58 -2.20 6.27
CA SER A 20 28.66 -1.01 5.43
C SER A 20 28.13 0.14 6.27
N PRO A 21 28.96 1.14 6.62
CA PRO A 21 28.53 2.18 7.53
C PRO A 21 27.50 3.07 6.83
N TYR A 22 26.44 3.45 7.55
CA TYR A 22 25.52 4.48 7.07
C TYR A 22 26.30 5.77 6.78
N THR A 23 26.01 6.35 5.63
CA THR A 23 26.62 7.56 5.09
C THR A 23 25.89 8.81 5.60
N ILE A 24 26.47 9.99 5.38
CA ILE A 24 25.81 11.28 5.63
C ILE A 24 24.49 11.39 4.86
N LYS A 25 24.40 10.77 3.67
CA LYS A 25 23.19 10.76 2.86
C LYS A 25 22.07 9.97 3.53
N ASP A 26 22.41 8.82 4.12
CA ASP A 26 21.46 8.02 4.90
C ASP A 26 20.93 8.81 6.11
N MET A 27 21.80 9.55 6.80
CA MET A 27 21.40 10.40 7.93
C MET A 27 20.50 11.56 7.49
N ALA A 28 20.77 12.17 6.34
CA ALA A 28 19.93 13.23 5.79
C ALA A 28 18.52 12.71 5.42
N LEU A 29 18.43 11.50 4.84
CA LEU A 29 17.16 10.84 4.55
C LEU A 29 16.41 10.42 5.81
N LEU A 30 17.11 9.89 6.83
CA LEU A 30 16.50 9.58 8.12
C LEU A 30 15.99 10.83 8.84
N HIS A 31 16.72 11.95 8.73
CA HIS A 31 16.25 13.24 9.22
C HIS A 31 14.99 13.70 8.47
N HIS A 32 14.98 13.59 7.13
CA HIS A 32 13.79 13.90 6.31
C HIS A 32 12.60 13.01 6.67
N TRP A 33 12.82 11.72 6.94
CA TRP A 33 11.79 10.82 7.46
C TRP A 33 11.20 11.34 8.77
N THR A 34 12.07 11.62 9.74
CA THR A 34 11.69 12.02 11.11
C THR A 34 10.93 13.34 11.11
N TRP A 35 11.38 14.31 10.30
CA TRP A 35 10.82 15.65 10.29
C TRP A 35 9.63 15.81 9.33
N SER A 36 9.59 15.09 8.21
CA SER A 36 8.65 15.36 7.12
C SER A 36 7.88 14.12 6.68
N THR A 37 8.53 13.07 6.19
CA THR A 37 7.82 11.93 5.58
C THR A 37 6.89 11.21 6.54
N SER A 38 7.32 10.97 7.78
CA SER A 38 6.48 10.29 8.78
C SER A 38 5.20 11.06 9.14
N GLN A 39 5.20 12.40 8.98
CA GLN A 39 4.03 13.25 9.20
C GLN A 39 3.09 13.24 8.00
N SER A 40 3.59 13.05 6.77
CA SER A 40 2.78 13.06 5.55
C SER A 40 2.11 11.72 5.23
N VAL A 41 2.38 10.67 6.02
CA VAL A 41 1.83 9.33 5.80
C VAL A 41 0.41 9.17 6.36
N ALA A 42 0.00 9.94 7.37
CA ALA A 42 -1.37 9.92 7.85
C ALA A 42 -1.86 11.28 8.40
N ASP A 43 -3.14 11.58 8.19
CA ASP A 43 -3.72 12.93 8.31
C ASP A 43 -4.31 13.25 9.71
N PHE A 44 -3.85 12.58 10.77
CA PHE A 44 -4.46 12.72 12.10
C PHE A 44 -3.45 13.02 13.21
N PRO A 45 -3.80 13.79 14.25
CA PRO A 45 -2.84 14.29 15.26
C PRO A 45 -2.07 13.19 16.01
N ASP A 46 -2.68 12.00 16.19
CA ASP A 46 -2.08 10.86 16.91
C ASP A 46 -1.15 9.99 16.03
N VAL A 47 -0.94 10.37 14.77
CA VAL A 47 -0.07 9.67 13.80
C VAL A 47 1.41 9.71 14.19
N SER A 48 1.77 10.54 15.18
CA SER A 48 3.14 10.73 15.63
C SER A 48 3.81 9.43 16.11
N ARG A 49 3.12 8.54 16.85
CA ARG A 49 3.84 7.45 17.53
C ARG A 49 4.39 6.36 16.60
N TYR A 50 3.59 5.80 15.69
CA TYR A 50 4.05 4.63 14.93
C TYR A 50 5.14 4.97 13.93
N TRP A 51 4.89 5.99 13.11
CA TRP A 51 5.81 6.37 12.03
C TRP A 51 7.05 7.12 12.55
N GLN A 52 6.95 7.89 13.64
CA GLN A 52 8.08 8.66 14.18
C GLN A 52 8.87 7.91 15.26
N THR A 53 8.26 6.96 15.98
CA THR A 53 8.95 6.24 17.07
C THR A 53 9.05 4.74 16.83
N VAL A 54 7.94 4.03 16.65
CA VAL A 54 7.93 2.55 16.63
C VAL A 54 8.68 2.01 15.41
N PHE A 55 8.41 2.56 14.23
CA PHE A 55 9.05 2.11 12.98
C PHE A 55 10.56 2.38 12.99
N PRO A 56 11.05 3.58 13.38
CA PRO A 56 12.48 3.80 13.58
C PRO A 56 13.12 2.87 14.63
N GLN A 57 12.44 2.60 15.75
CA GLN A 57 12.95 1.66 16.78
C GLN A 57 13.16 0.26 16.20
N ILE A 58 12.16 -0.27 15.49
CA ILE A 58 12.28 -1.55 14.77
C ILE A 58 13.40 -1.48 13.72
N ALA A 59 13.55 -0.36 13.02
CA ALA A 59 14.58 -0.16 11.99
C ALA A 59 16.01 -0.16 12.53
N PHE A 60 16.22 0.25 13.79
CA PHE A 60 17.53 0.16 14.43
C PHE A 60 17.94 -1.28 14.73
N GLU A 61 16.98 -2.18 14.93
CA GLU A 61 17.22 -3.62 15.15
C GLU A 61 17.24 -4.40 13.82
N HIS A 62 16.51 -3.93 12.82
CA HIS A 62 16.33 -4.60 11.54
C HIS A 62 16.65 -3.68 10.35
N THR A 63 17.88 -3.81 9.81
CA THR A 63 18.40 -2.97 8.72
C THR A 63 17.50 -2.90 7.48
N PHE A 64 16.76 -3.97 7.18
CA PHE A 64 15.87 -3.98 6.02
C PHE A 64 14.66 -3.03 6.19
N VAL A 65 14.19 -2.82 7.42
CA VAL A 65 13.17 -1.81 7.73
C VAL A 65 13.76 -0.41 7.61
N MET A 66 15.02 -0.20 8.06
CA MET A 66 15.72 1.07 7.85
C MET A 66 15.82 1.42 6.37
N HIS A 67 16.23 0.47 5.52
CA HIS A 67 16.28 0.72 4.08
C HIS A 67 14.89 1.06 3.49
N ALA A 68 13.80 0.45 3.97
CA ALA A 68 12.45 0.82 3.55
C ALA A 68 12.07 2.25 3.97
N ILE A 69 12.45 2.67 5.19
CA ILE A 69 12.29 4.05 5.67
C ILE A 69 13.05 5.04 4.77
N LEU A 70 14.32 4.78 4.49
CA LEU A 70 15.15 5.64 3.64
C LEU A 70 14.62 5.71 2.20
N SER A 71 14.10 4.58 1.70
CA SER A 71 13.45 4.51 0.39
C SER A 71 12.23 5.42 0.30
N LEU A 72 11.31 5.35 1.27
CA LEU A 72 10.14 6.24 1.32
C LEU A 72 10.53 7.70 1.54
N ALA A 73 11.55 7.98 2.35
CA ALA A 73 12.05 9.33 2.52
C ALA A 73 12.53 9.92 1.18
N ALA A 74 13.26 9.14 0.39
CA ALA A 74 13.71 9.54 -0.94
C ALA A 74 12.53 9.71 -1.93
N LEU A 75 11.51 8.84 -1.91
CA LEU A 75 10.30 9.03 -2.74
C LEU A 75 9.52 10.28 -2.35
N HIS A 76 9.39 10.56 -1.05
CA HIS A 76 8.72 11.76 -0.60
C HIS A 76 9.49 13.02 -1.02
N GLN A 77 10.83 13.00 -1.01
CA GLN A 77 11.62 14.07 -1.63
C GLN A 77 11.37 14.15 -3.15
N ALA A 78 11.26 13.02 -3.86
CA ALA A 78 10.97 13.01 -5.30
C ALA A 78 9.60 13.62 -5.63
N TYR A 79 8.63 13.48 -4.72
CA TYR A 79 7.34 14.13 -4.78
C TYR A 79 7.46 15.65 -4.58
N LEU A 80 8.15 16.09 -3.51
CA LEU A 80 8.30 17.50 -3.15
C LEU A 80 9.22 18.32 -4.09
N TYR A 81 10.16 17.65 -4.77
CA TYR A 81 11.19 18.27 -5.62
C TYR A 81 11.14 17.69 -7.04
N PRO A 82 10.16 18.11 -7.88
CA PRO A 82 9.97 17.60 -9.23
C PRO A 82 11.23 17.68 -10.11
N GLU A 83 12.05 18.71 -9.91
CA GLU A 83 13.29 18.94 -10.66
C GLU A 83 14.38 17.90 -10.39
N ARG A 84 14.29 17.17 -9.26
CA ARG A 84 15.20 16.09 -8.87
C ARG A 84 14.53 14.71 -8.88
N ARG A 85 13.27 14.63 -9.31
CA ARG A 85 12.42 13.44 -9.20
C ARG A 85 13.10 12.18 -9.72
N LYS A 86 13.59 12.19 -10.97
CA LYS A 86 14.26 11.02 -11.57
C LYS A 86 15.44 10.51 -10.72
N GLN A 87 16.28 11.42 -10.23
CA GLN A 87 17.42 11.07 -9.38
C GLN A 87 16.97 10.45 -8.05
N LEU A 88 15.99 11.08 -7.39
CA LEU A 88 15.48 10.67 -6.09
C LEU A 88 14.68 9.35 -6.17
N THR A 89 13.94 9.12 -7.26
CA THR A 89 13.25 7.85 -7.52
C THR A 89 14.26 6.72 -7.74
N MET A 90 15.33 6.93 -8.52
CA MET A 90 16.39 5.91 -8.66
C MET A 90 17.06 5.60 -7.33
N GLU A 91 17.27 6.61 -6.49
CA GLU A 91 17.80 6.43 -5.14
C GLU A 91 16.84 5.64 -4.24
N ALA A 92 15.55 5.99 -4.25
CA ALA A 92 14.53 5.25 -3.52
C ALA A 92 14.49 3.78 -3.93
N MET A 93 14.57 3.50 -5.24
CA MET A 93 14.61 2.14 -5.79
C MET A 93 15.84 1.37 -5.29
N ARG A 94 17.01 2.02 -5.19
CA ARG A 94 18.22 1.39 -4.65
C ARG A 94 18.01 0.93 -3.20
N TYR A 95 17.46 1.79 -2.35
CA TYR A 95 17.15 1.41 -0.96
C TYR A 95 16.06 0.35 -0.89
N HIS A 96 15.02 0.45 -1.72
CA HIS A 96 13.96 -0.55 -1.79
C HIS A 96 14.51 -1.94 -2.15
N ASN A 97 15.42 -2.02 -3.13
CA ASN A 97 16.08 -3.28 -3.50
C ASN A 97 16.89 -3.87 -2.33
N GLN A 98 17.55 -3.04 -1.52
CA GLN A 98 18.23 -3.52 -0.32
C GLN A 98 17.24 -3.99 0.76
N ALA A 99 16.13 -3.28 0.90
CA ALA A 99 15.07 -3.60 1.84
C ALA A 99 14.40 -4.94 1.51
N ILE A 100 14.02 -5.15 0.24
CA ILE A 100 13.34 -6.38 -0.20
C ILE A 100 14.24 -7.62 -0.05
N HIS A 101 15.54 -7.52 -0.34
CA HIS A 101 16.48 -8.62 -0.12
C HIS A 101 16.62 -8.98 1.37
N GLY A 102 16.60 -7.99 2.26
CA GLY A 102 16.60 -8.25 3.70
C GLY A 102 15.30 -8.86 4.18
N PHE A 103 14.16 -8.38 3.67
CA PHE A 103 12.83 -8.90 3.95
C PHE A 103 12.67 -10.36 3.51
N GLN A 104 13.08 -10.70 2.28
CA GLN A 104 13.04 -12.08 1.75
C GLN A 104 13.80 -13.06 2.66
N ARG A 105 15.01 -12.69 3.09
CA ARG A 105 15.78 -13.51 4.06
C ARG A 105 15.10 -13.60 5.44
N GLY A 106 14.40 -12.55 5.85
CA GLY A 106 13.61 -12.54 7.08
C GLY A 106 12.43 -13.52 7.03
N ILE A 107 11.77 -13.66 5.87
CA ILE A 107 10.71 -14.64 5.65
C ILE A 107 11.24 -16.07 5.73
N GLU A 108 12.40 -16.36 5.14
CA GLU A 108 13.03 -17.69 5.20
C GLU A 108 13.26 -18.19 6.64
N HIS A 109 13.42 -17.25 7.59
CA HIS A 109 13.69 -17.53 9.00
C HIS A 109 12.67 -16.84 9.92
N MET A 110 11.41 -16.80 9.49
CA MET A 110 10.33 -16.12 10.22
C MET A 110 10.13 -16.69 11.63
N ASN A 111 10.07 -15.79 12.62
CA ASN A 111 9.87 -16.12 14.03
C ASN A 111 9.23 -14.93 14.78
N ASP A 112 9.04 -15.08 16.09
CA ASP A 112 8.40 -14.05 16.92
C ASP A 112 9.24 -12.77 17.08
N ASP A 113 10.56 -12.85 16.91
CA ASP A 113 11.49 -11.72 17.07
C ASP A 113 11.48 -10.82 15.84
N ASN A 114 11.29 -11.37 14.64
CA ASN A 114 11.29 -10.60 13.39
C ASN A 114 9.89 -10.30 12.83
N SER A 115 8.83 -10.81 13.45
CA SER A 115 7.44 -10.63 13.00
C SER A 115 7.03 -9.17 12.89
N ASP A 116 7.37 -8.35 13.89
CA ASP A 116 7.07 -6.91 13.88
C ASP A 116 7.84 -6.18 12.76
N ALA A 117 9.07 -6.60 12.48
CA ALA A 117 9.89 -6.05 11.40
C ALA A 117 9.37 -6.41 10.01
N LEU A 118 8.93 -7.65 9.81
CA LEU A 118 8.27 -8.09 8.58
C LEU A 118 6.99 -7.28 8.34
N PHE A 119 6.17 -7.09 9.37
CA PHE A 119 4.97 -6.26 9.30
C PHE A 119 5.27 -4.79 8.97
N ALA A 120 6.25 -4.19 9.64
CA ALA A 120 6.65 -2.81 9.42
C ALA A 120 7.13 -2.59 7.98
N TRP A 121 7.98 -3.48 7.46
CA TRP A 121 8.41 -3.44 6.06
C TRP A 121 7.24 -3.58 5.10
N SER A 122 6.33 -4.54 5.33
CA SER A 122 5.14 -4.74 4.51
C SER A 122 4.25 -3.49 4.45
N SER A 123 4.07 -2.82 5.59
CA SER A 123 3.31 -1.56 5.67
C SER A 123 3.98 -0.43 4.88
N LEU A 124 5.30 -0.29 5.00
CA LEU A 124 6.10 0.67 4.23
C LEU A 124 6.05 0.35 2.72
N ASN A 125 6.07 -0.93 2.37
CA ASN A 125 6.03 -1.40 0.99
C ASN A 125 4.72 -1.01 0.28
N ILE A 126 3.58 -1.07 0.97
CA ILE A 126 2.30 -0.63 0.39
C ILE A 126 2.38 0.84 -0.06
N ILE A 127 2.93 1.72 0.80
CA ILE A 127 3.12 3.14 0.45
C ILE A 127 4.10 3.29 -0.71
N TYR A 128 5.20 2.54 -0.69
CA TYR A 128 6.22 2.56 -1.74
C TYR A 128 5.60 2.19 -3.11
N VAL A 129 4.78 1.14 -3.14
CA VAL A 129 4.09 0.68 -4.35
C VAL A 129 3.15 1.76 -4.88
N PHE A 130 2.28 2.34 -4.04
CA PHE A 130 1.36 3.40 -4.48
C PHE A 130 2.09 4.65 -4.98
N ALA A 131 3.15 5.07 -4.28
CA ALA A 131 3.96 6.21 -4.68
C ALA A 131 4.69 5.95 -6.02
N THR A 132 5.33 4.79 -6.17
CA THR A 132 6.16 4.46 -7.34
C THR A 132 5.32 4.19 -8.58
N TYR A 133 4.19 3.49 -8.44
CA TYR A 133 3.30 3.13 -9.54
C TYR A 133 2.18 4.14 -9.77
N GLY A 134 2.11 5.21 -8.99
CA GLY A 134 1.17 6.32 -9.17
C GLY A 134 1.77 7.45 -10.01
N GLN A 135 1.65 8.67 -9.52
CA GLN A 135 2.12 9.88 -10.21
C GLN A 135 3.63 9.89 -10.47
N LEU A 136 4.46 9.34 -9.57
CA LEU A 136 5.92 9.35 -9.75
C LEU A 136 6.38 8.47 -10.93
N TYR A 137 5.54 7.52 -11.36
CA TYR A 137 5.78 6.71 -12.56
C TYR A 137 5.68 7.57 -13.83
N ASP A 138 4.62 8.38 -13.92
CA ASP A 138 4.24 9.11 -15.15
C ASP A 138 5.30 10.14 -15.57
N ASP A 139 6.06 10.68 -14.60
CA ASP A 139 7.09 11.69 -14.85
C ASP A 139 8.47 11.12 -15.21
N VAL A 140 8.74 9.84 -14.89
CA VAL A 140 10.05 9.20 -15.16
C VAL A 140 10.08 8.54 -16.54
N GLU A 141 8.93 8.05 -17.02
CA GLU A 141 8.78 7.34 -18.29
C GLU A 141 7.76 8.01 -19.22
N LEU A 142 8.06 9.24 -19.65
CA LEU A 142 7.27 10.01 -20.63
C LEU A 142 7.06 9.30 -21.98
N ASP A 143 7.83 8.23 -22.27
CA ASP A 143 7.81 7.46 -23.52
C ASP A 143 7.09 6.10 -23.41
N MET A 144 6.37 5.83 -22.32
CA MET A 144 5.64 4.58 -22.15
C MET A 144 4.58 4.36 -23.24
N ALA A 145 4.60 3.17 -23.85
CA ALA A 145 3.56 2.78 -24.78
C ALA A 145 2.17 2.84 -24.11
N PRO A 146 1.12 3.37 -24.77
CA PRO A 146 -0.21 3.51 -24.17
C PRO A 146 -0.76 2.21 -23.57
N ALA A 147 -0.45 1.06 -24.18
CA ALA A 147 -0.85 -0.25 -23.67
C ALA A 147 -0.19 -0.61 -22.32
N ALA A 148 1.08 -0.23 -22.12
CA ALA A 148 1.80 -0.46 -20.86
C ALA A 148 1.19 0.38 -19.73
N ARG A 149 0.85 1.65 -20.00
CA ARG A 149 0.14 2.52 -19.05
C ARG A 149 -1.18 1.88 -18.61
N LYS A 150 -2.01 1.46 -19.57
CA LYS A 150 -3.32 0.83 -19.26
C LYS A 150 -3.16 -0.44 -18.42
N SER A 151 -2.20 -1.29 -18.77
CA SER A 151 -1.91 -2.52 -18.02
C SER A 151 -1.46 -2.25 -16.59
N ARG A 152 -0.56 -1.28 -16.38
CA ARG A 152 -0.10 -0.84 -15.05
C ARG A 152 -1.27 -0.32 -14.21
N ILE A 153 -2.08 0.59 -14.76
CA ILE A 153 -3.20 1.20 -14.02
C ILE A 153 -4.26 0.18 -13.63
N LEU A 154 -4.56 -0.80 -14.50
CA LEU A 154 -5.44 -1.94 -14.16
C LEU A 154 -4.81 -2.95 -13.19
N GLY A 155 -3.59 -2.70 -12.73
CA GLY A 155 -2.96 -3.44 -11.64
C GLY A 155 -2.21 -4.69 -12.04
N ALA A 156 -1.68 -4.77 -13.26
CA ALA A 156 -0.84 -5.90 -13.67
C ALA A 156 0.39 -6.12 -12.77
N GLU A 157 0.98 -5.05 -12.23
CA GLU A 157 2.22 -5.12 -11.45
C GLU A 157 1.99 -4.84 -9.96
N TRP A 158 1.24 -3.78 -9.63
CA TRP A 158 1.12 -3.31 -8.25
C TRP A 158 0.11 -4.10 -7.40
N LEU A 159 -0.98 -4.62 -7.99
CA LEU A 159 -1.97 -5.41 -7.22
C LEU A 159 -1.34 -6.70 -6.68
N PRO A 160 -0.58 -7.50 -7.46
CA PRO A 160 0.14 -8.64 -6.92
C PRO A 160 1.10 -8.27 -5.79
N MET A 161 1.76 -7.12 -5.86
CA MET A 161 2.67 -6.65 -4.80
C MET A 161 1.93 -6.31 -3.51
N VAL A 162 0.80 -5.62 -3.61
CA VAL A 162 -0.05 -5.29 -2.45
C VAL A 162 -0.67 -6.55 -1.86
N ARG A 163 -1.21 -7.46 -2.69
CA ARG A 163 -1.85 -8.69 -2.22
C ARG A 163 -0.87 -9.74 -1.72
N GLY A 164 0.35 -9.77 -2.25
CA GLY A 164 1.42 -10.64 -1.76
C GLY A 164 1.79 -10.38 -0.30
N VAL A 165 1.54 -9.16 0.19
CA VAL A 165 1.70 -8.82 1.61
C VAL A 165 0.74 -9.64 2.49
N GLU A 166 -0.49 -9.91 2.07
CA GLU A 166 -1.47 -10.69 2.85
C GLU A 166 -0.94 -12.08 3.23
N ALA A 167 -0.34 -12.79 2.27
CA ALA A 167 0.23 -14.12 2.47
C ALA A 167 1.35 -14.12 3.52
N ILE A 168 2.01 -12.98 3.71
CA ILE A 168 3.10 -12.79 4.67
C ILE A 168 2.55 -12.30 6.02
N LEU A 169 1.49 -11.50 6.00
CA LEU A 169 0.81 -11.03 7.19
C LEU A 169 0.15 -12.17 7.96
N HIS A 170 -0.40 -13.17 7.27
CA HIS A 170 -1.16 -14.23 7.94
C HIS A 170 -0.36 -15.01 9.00
N PRO A 171 0.88 -15.48 8.73
CA PRO A 171 1.69 -16.15 9.75
C PRO A 171 2.12 -15.25 10.92
N VAL A 172 2.43 -13.97 10.67
CA VAL A 172 2.90 -13.04 11.71
C VAL A 172 1.76 -12.38 12.49
N TYR A 173 0.52 -12.47 11.99
CA TYR A 173 -0.64 -11.73 12.49
C TYR A 173 -0.84 -11.88 14.00
N GLN A 174 -0.82 -13.12 14.52
CA GLN A 174 -1.05 -13.36 15.95
C GLN A 174 0.01 -12.69 16.83
N ARG A 175 1.28 -12.75 16.41
CA ARG A 175 2.39 -12.15 17.15
C ARG A 175 2.30 -10.62 17.15
N VAL A 176 2.05 -10.04 15.97
CA VAL A 176 1.98 -8.58 15.77
C VAL A 176 0.76 -7.98 16.47
N ARG A 177 -0.39 -8.68 16.50
CA ARG A 177 -1.59 -8.19 17.22
C ARG A 177 -1.36 -8.07 18.73
N LEU A 178 -0.43 -8.84 19.30
CA LEU A 178 -0.05 -8.78 20.70
C LEU A 178 1.13 -7.83 20.94
N GLY A 179 1.73 -7.32 19.87
CA GLY A 179 2.92 -6.49 19.88
C GLY A 179 2.66 -4.99 19.86
N PRO A 180 3.73 -4.19 19.71
CA PRO A 180 3.64 -2.73 19.68
C PRO A 180 2.81 -2.22 18.51
N LEU A 181 2.72 -2.97 17.41
CA LEU A 181 2.04 -2.58 16.16
C LEU A 181 0.55 -2.96 16.11
N SER A 182 -0.01 -3.49 17.19
CA SER A 182 -1.39 -3.99 17.28
C SER A 182 -2.47 -3.03 16.73
N SER A 183 -2.38 -1.73 17.01
CA SER A 183 -3.36 -0.75 16.52
C SER A 183 -3.34 -0.55 15.00
N LEU A 184 -2.22 -0.84 14.33
CA LEU A 184 -2.15 -0.78 12.85
C LEU A 184 -2.87 -1.95 12.20
N LEU A 185 -2.99 -3.08 12.88
CA LEU A 185 -3.80 -4.23 12.47
C LEU A 185 -5.29 -4.04 12.74
N SER A 186 -5.67 -3.08 13.59
CA SER A 186 -7.07 -2.87 13.94
C SER A 186 -7.85 -2.33 12.75
N THR A 187 -8.85 -3.10 12.32
CA THR A 187 -9.87 -2.68 11.35
C THR A 187 -11.11 -2.09 12.05
N GLY A 188 -11.01 -1.80 13.35
CA GLY A 188 -12.09 -1.19 14.13
C GLY A 188 -13.38 -2.01 14.08
N ASN A 189 -14.48 -1.37 13.67
CA ASN A 189 -15.78 -2.02 13.51
C ASN A 189 -15.97 -2.71 12.14
N TRP A 190 -14.92 -2.89 11.33
CA TRP A 190 -15.06 -3.45 9.98
C TRP A 190 -15.88 -4.74 9.96
N ASP A 191 -15.58 -5.72 10.81
CA ASP A 191 -16.28 -7.01 10.81
C ASP A 191 -17.77 -6.90 11.16
N HIS A 192 -18.17 -5.84 11.87
CA HIS A 192 -19.56 -5.58 12.27
C HIS A 192 -20.27 -4.57 11.38
N LEU A 193 -19.56 -3.91 10.46
CA LEU A 193 -20.13 -2.91 9.57
C LEU A 193 -20.94 -3.58 8.45
N GLU A 194 -22.22 -3.24 8.36
CA GLU A 194 -23.14 -3.73 7.33
C GLU A 194 -23.51 -2.61 6.36
N PRO A 195 -22.99 -2.59 5.12
CA PRO A 195 -23.22 -1.48 4.19
C PRO A 195 -24.70 -1.26 3.85
N ASP A 196 -25.54 -2.29 3.95
CA ASP A 196 -26.97 -2.17 3.68
C ASP A 196 -27.76 -1.46 4.79
N SER A 197 -27.19 -1.42 6.01
CA SER A 197 -27.79 -0.72 7.15
C SER A 197 -27.38 0.75 7.23
N GLU A 198 -26.34 1.14 6.50
CA GLU A 198 -25.77 2.47 6.54
C GLU A 198 -26.40 3.41 5.49
N ARG A 199 -26.61 4.68 5.86
CA ARG A 199 -27.05 5.72 4.91
C ARG A 199 -25.86 6.47 4.37
N VAL A 200 -25.29 5.94 3.29
CA VAL A 200 -24.12 6.51 2.64
C VAL A 200 -24.52 7.22 1.36
N ALA A 201 -24.08 8.47 1.19
CA ALA A 201 -24.32 9.22 -0.04
C ALA A 201 -23.77 8.44 -1.25
N ASP A 202 -24.52 8.47 -2.35
CA ASP A 202 -24.21 7.79 -3.62
C ASP A 202 -24.14 6.24 -3.59
N ASP A 203 -24.42 5.56 -2.47
CA ASP A 203 -24.42 4.08 -2.39
C ASP A 203 -25.36 3.43 -3.41
N GLU A 204 -26.49 4.08 -3.72
CA GLU A 204 -27.42 3.62 -4.76
C GLU A 204 -26.77 3.50 -6.14
N ARG A 205 -25.77 4.33 -6.45
CA ARG A 205 -25.00 4.21 -7.70
C ARG A 205 -24.20 2.92 -7.73
N PHE A 206 -23.59 2.55 -6.60
CA PHE A 206 -22.88 1.27 -6.47
C PHE A 206 -23.85 0.10 -6.58
N ARG A 207 -24.97 0.12 -5.85
CA ARG A 207 -26.00 -0.94 -5.90
C ARG A 207 -26.51 -1.20 -7.32
N SER A 208 -26.73 -0.13 -8.08
CA SER A 208 -27.25 -0.24 -9.45
C SER A 208 -26.34 -1.04 -10.39
N LEU A 209 -25.04 -1.20 -10.09
CA LEU A 209 -24.15 -2.04 -10.89
C LEU A 209 -24.58 -3.52 -10.90
N GLY A 210 -25.21 -4.01 -9.81
CA GLY A 210 -25.65 -5.40 -9.70
C GLY A 210 -26.61 -5.84 -10.81
N SER A 211 -27.40 -4.91 -11.36
CA SER A 211 -28.32 -5.26 -12.46
C SER A 211 -27.62 -5.58 -13.78
N ILE A 212 -26.35 -5.18 -13.93
CA ILE A 212 -25.61 -5.32 -15.19
C ILE A 212 -25.19 -6.78 -15.43
N TRP A 213 -24.77 -7.47 -14.37
CA TRP A 213 -24.23 -8.83 -14.44
C TRP A 213 -25.19 -9.87 -13.89
N ALA A 214 -26.48 -9.55 -13.73
CA ALA A 214 -27.49 -10.46 -13.22
C ALA A 214 -27.57 -11.79 -14.02
N ASP A 215 -27.34 -11.72 -15.33
CA ASP A 215 -27.34 -12.88 -16.23
C ASP A 215 -25.93 -13.48 -16.46
N SER A 216 -24.90 -12.98 -15.77
CA SER A 216 -23.52 -13.44 -15.92
C SER A 216 -23.27 -14.71 -15.09
N GLY A 217 -22.51 -15.67 -15.63
CA GLY A 217 -22.06 -16.83 -14.85
C GLY A 217 -21.14 -16.48 -13.67
N ASP A 218 -20.54 -15.29 -13.67
CA ASP A 218 -19.64 -14.80 -12.62
C ASP A 218 -20.35 -13.87 -11.60
N HIS A 219 -21.70 -13.80 -11.62
CA HIS A 219 -22.45 -12.82 -10.83
C HIS A 219 -22.10 -12.88 -9.32
N GLU A 220 -21.91 -14.07 -8.74
CA GLU A 220 -21.57 -14.24 -7.33
C GLU A 220 -20.23 -13.55 -6.95
N ILE A 221 -19.25 -13.60 -7.85
CA ILE A 221 -17.94 -12.96 -7.65
C ILE A 221 -18.10 -11.44 -7.66
N TYR A 222 -18.90 -10.92 -8.59
CA TYR A 222 -19.16 -9.48 -8.70
C TYR A 222 -20.02 -8.95 -7.55
N ASP A 223 -21.03 -9.70 -7.11
CA ASP A 223 -21.88 -9.35 -5.98
C ASP A 223 -21.06 -9.28 -4.68
N LYS A 224 -20.20 -10.27 -4.43
CA LYS A 224 -19.29 -10.25 -3.28
C LYS A 224 -18.30 -9.08 -3.35
N THR A 225 -17.73 -8.81 -4.52
CA THR A 225 -16.78 -7.71 -4.72
C THR A 225 -17.47 -6.35 -4.54
N LEU A 226 -18.69 -6.20 -5.06
CA LEU A 226 -19.51 -5.01 -4.90
C LEU A 226 -19.87 -4.79 -3.43
N PHE A 227 -20.27 -5.84 -2.71
CA PHE A 227 -20.55 -5.77 -1.27
C PHE A 227 -19.34 -5.25 -0.48
N LEU A 228 -18.16 -5.83 -0.71
CA LEU A 228 -16.93 -5.38 -0.06
C LEU A 228 -16.59 -3.93 -0.42
N LEU A 229 -16.83 -3.50 -1.67
CA LEU A 229 -16.56 -2.14 -2.12
C LEU A 229 -17.48 -1.13 -1.42
N ARG A 230 -18.77 -1.47 -1.32
CA ARG A 230 -19.77 -0.67 -0.60
C ARG A 230 -19.44 -0.60 0.89
N LYS A 231 -18.99 -1.71 1.48
CA LYS A 231 -18.50 -1.76 2.87
C LYS A 231 -17.28 -0.86 3.07
N SER A 232 -16.34 -0.85 2.12
CA SER A 232 -15.20 0.08 2.11
C SER A 232 -15.64 1.53 2.10
N LEU A 233 -16.57 1.90 1.20
CA LEU A 233 -17.11 3.26 1.14
C LEU A 233 -17.80 3.66 2.46
N ALA A 234 -18.68 2.81 2.99
CA ALA A 234 -19.37 3.05 4.25
C ALA A 234 -18.37 3.23 5.41
N TYR A 235 -17.35 2.37 5.46
CA TYR A 235 -16.30 2.43 6.47
C TYR A 235 -15.51 3.74 6.41
N MET A 236 -15.24 4.27 5.21
CA MET A 236 -14.56 5.56 5.08
C MET A 236 -15.46 6.72 5.48
N LYS A 237 -16.73 6.70 5.04
CA LYS A 237 -17.69 7.77 5.23
C LYS A 237 -18.11 7.97 6.68
N GLN A 238 -18.10 6.92 7.51
CA GLN A 238 -18.38 7.07 8.94
C GLN A 238 -17.42 8.06 9.64
N PHE A 239 -16.17 8.18 9.16
CA PHE A 239 -15.17 9.10 9.73
C PHE A 239 -15.33 10.56 9.28
N GLU A 240 -16.24 10.86 8.35
CA GLU A 240 -16.57 12.25 8.00
C GLU A 240 -17.47 12.91 9.04
N THR A 241 -18.31 12.13 9.71
CA THR A 241 -19.31 12.61 10.68
C THR A 241 -18.94 12.30 12.13
N MET A 242 -18.03 11.35 12.36
CA MET A 242 -17.56 10.95 13.67
C MET A 242 -16.61 12.01 14.26
N ASN A 243 -16.76 12.30 15.57
CA ASN A 243 -15.83 13.20 16.26
C ASN A 243 -14.43 12.59 16.36
N ALA A 244 -13.41 13.43 16.56
CA ALA A 244 -12.01 13.02 16.53
C ALA A 244 -11.62 12.00 17.62
N GLU A 245 -12.26 12.06 18.79
CA GLU A 245 -12.00 11.18 19.94
C GLU A 245 -12.52 9.76 19.68
N THR A 246 -13.79 9.65 19.25
CA THR A 246 -14.41 8.37 18.89
C THR A 246 -13.68 7.76 17.67
N ALA A 247 -13.33 8.58 16.67
CA ALA A 247 -12.57 8.12 15.52
C ALA A 247 -11.15 7.64 15.88
N GLY A 248 -10.50 8.25 16.88
CA GLY A 248 -9.19 7.85 17.38
C GLY A 248 -9.24 6.54 18.15
N SER A 249 -10.33 6.29 18.88
CA SER A 249 -10.51 5.03 19.62
C SER A 249 -10.85 3.84 18.71
N LEU A 250 -11.48 4.08 17.55
CA LEU A 250 -11.98 3.00 16.69
C LEU A 250 -10.87 2.31 15.88
N THR A 251 -10.03 3.07 15.19
CA THR A 251 -8.89 2.55 14.44
C THR A 251 -7.87 3.65 14.16
N TYR A 252 -6.61 3.27 14.05
CA TYR A 252 -5.54 4.18 13.70
C TYR A 252 -5.58 4.60 12.22
N ASN A 253 -5.74 3.64 11.30
CA ASN A 253 -5.61 3.86 9.86
C ASN A 253 -6.87 4.46 9.20
N ARG A 254 -7.95 4.67 9.96
CA ARG A 254 -9.21 5.35 9.58
C ARG A 254 -9.58 5.18 8.11
N ARG A 255 -9.47 6.25 7.30
CA ARG A 255 -9.89 6.26 5.88
C ARG A 255 -9.04 5.38 4.98
N LEU A 256 -7.76 5.16 5.30
CA LEU A 256 -6.86 4.31 4.52
C LEU A 256 -7.26 2.83 4.61
N SER A 257 -7.83 2.39 5.73
CA SER A 257 -8.17 0.98 5.95
C SER A 257 -9.20 0.46 4.97
N GLY A 258 -10.22 1.25 4.59
CA GLY A 258 -11.31 0.77 3.74
C GLY A 258 -10.82 0.21 2.40
N PRO A 259 -10.13 1.02 1.57
CA PRO A 259 -9.66 0.57 0.26
C PRO A 259 -8.55 -0.48 0.37
N LEU A 260 -7.67 -0.38 1.38
CA LEU A 260 -6.64 -1.39 1.64
C LEU A 260 -7.25 -2.75 1.96
N VAL A 261 -8.23 -2.81 2.89
CA VAL A 261 -8.92 -4.05 3.24
C VAL A 261 -9.70 -4.58 2.04
N TRP A 262 -10.33 -3.72 1.24
CA TRP A 262 -10.96 -4.16 -0.01
C TRP A 262 -9.98 -4.87 -0.95
N MET A 263 -8.79 -4.29 -1.20
CA MET A 263 -7.80 -4.91 -2.09
C MET A 263 -7.26 -6.25 -1.56
N LEU A 264 -7.11 -6.37 -0.24
CA LEU A 264 -6.62 -7.58 0.40
C LEU A 264 -7.70 -8.68 0.43
N THR A 265 -8.95 -8.34 0.75
CA THR A 265 -10.03 -9.32 0.98
C THR A 265 -10.86 -9.67 -0.25
N THR A 266 -10.75 -8.90 -1.34
CA THR A 266 -11.47 -9.18 -2.59
C THR A 266 -10.98 -10.51 -3.20
N PRO A 267 -11.89 -11.37 -3.71
CA PRO A 267 -11.53 -12.67 -4.29
C PRO A 267 -10.48 -12.56 -5.40
N GLY A 268 -9.59 -13.54 -5.49
CA GLY A 268 -8.55 -13.54 -6.52
C GLY A 268 -9.10 -13.67 -7.94
N GLU A 269 -10.23 -14.36 -8.06
CA GLU A 269 -11.00 -14.58 -9.28
C GLU A 269 -11.47 -13.25 -9.88
N TYR A 270 -11.90 -12.29 -9.05
CA TYR A 270 -12.25 -10.94 -9.53
C TYR A 270 -11.06 -10.27 -10.23
N PHE A 271 -9.87 -10.33 -9.62
CA PHE A 271 -8.68 -9.72 -10.22
C PHE A 271 -8.21 -10.46 -11.47
N GLN A 272 -8.49 -11.75 -11.61
CA GLN A 272 -8.31 -12.47 -12.88
C GLN A 272 -9.25 -11.92 -13.97
N GLN A 273 -10.52 -11.68 -13.65
CA GLN A 273 -11.46 -11.06 -14.59
C GLN A 273 -11.05 -9.63 -14.95
N LEU A 274 -10.52 -8.86 -14.00
CA LEU A 274 -9.97 -7.52 -14.24
C LEU A 274 -8.75 -7.59 -15.17
N HIS A 275 -7.83 -8.52 -14.93
CA HIS A 275 -6.64 -8.73 -15.77
C HIS A 275 -7.03 -9.14 -17.21
N GLN A 276 -8.06 -9.98 -17.34
CA GLN A 276 -8.66 -10.35 -18.63
C GLN A 276 -9.50 -9.23 -19.27
N ARG A 277 -9.62 -8.08 -18.59
CA ARG A 277 -10.37 -6.90 -19.04
C ARG A 277 -11.86 -7.21 -19.28
N GLN A 278 -12.45 -8.04 -18.42
CA GLN A 278 -13.90 -8.24 -18.46
C GLN A 278 -14.62 -6.93 -18.15
N PRO A 279 -15.66 -6.56 -18.92
CA PRO A 279 -16.32 -5.27 -18.75
C PRO A 279 -16.87 -5.00 -17.34
N HIS A 280 -17.54 -6.00 -16.75
CA HIS A 280 -18.09 -5.91 -15.39
C HIS A 280 -17.00 -5.68 -14.33
N ALA A 281 -15.87 -6.39 -14.47
CA ALA A 281 -14.74 -6.24 -13.56
C ALA A 281 -14.13 -4.83 -13.66
N MET A 282 -13.96 -4.32 -14.89
CA MET A 282 -13.44 -2.97 -15.12
C MET A 282 -14.39 -1.88 -14.59
N LEU A 283 -15.70 -2.03 -14.74
CA LEU A 283 -16.68 -1.11 -14.15
C LEU A 283 -16.57 -1.05 -12.63
N LEU A 284 -16.57 -2.21 -11.96
CA LEU A 284 -16.32 -2.27 -10.51
C LEU A 284 -15.01 -1.58 -10.12
N PHE A 285 -13.98 -1.72 -10.96
CA PHE A 285 -12.70 -1.08 -10.72
C PHE A 285 -12.73 0.44 -10.90
N ALA A 286 -13.52 0.98 -11.84
CA ALA A 286 -13.77 2.42 -11.92
C ALA A 286 -14.46 2.97 -10.66
N TYR A 287 -15.38 2.21 -10.08
CA TYR A 287 -16.03 2.58 -8.82
C TYR A 287 -15.07 2.47 -7.63
N PHE A 288 -14.13 1.51 -7.65
CA PHE A 288 -12.99 1.52 -6.74
C PHE A 288 -12.10 2.76 -6.94
N GLY A 289 -11.90 3.20 -8.19
CA GLY A 289 -11.23 4.47 -8.52
C GLY A 289 -11.91 5.67 -7.85
N VAL A 290 -13.25 5.70 -7.80
CA VAL A 290 -14.00 6.73 -7.06
C VAL A 290 -13.71 6.70 -5.57
N VAL A 291 -13.69 5.50 -4.96
CA VAL A 291 -13.38 5.35 -3.53
C VAL A 291 -11.94 5.82 -3.25
N ILE A 292 -10.96 5.39 -4.04
CA ILE A 292 -9.55 5.80 -3.91
C ILE A 292 -9.38 7.30 -4.17
N HIS A 293 -10.18 7.93 -5.04
CA HIS A 293 -10.08 9.36 -5.32
C HIS A 293 -10.30 10.22 -4.05
N SER A 294 -11.09 9.73 -3.09
CA SER A 294 -11.27 10.41 -1.80
C SER A 294 -10.01 10.43 -0.91
N LEU A 295 -8.98 9.66 -1.29
CA LEU A 295 -7.66 9.61 -0.65
C LEU A 295 -6.63 10.53 -1.33
N ASN A 296 -7.02 11.38 -2.28
CA ASN A 296 -6.10 12.32 -2.94
C ASN A 296 -5.42 13.34 -2.00
N GLY A 297 -5.77 13.41 -0.71
CA GLY A 297 -5.01 14.18 0.27
C GLY A 297 -3.66 13.55 0.65
N TYR A 298 -3.49 12.25 0.38
CA TYR A 298 -2.24 11.54 0.60
C TYR A 298 -1.40 11.57 -0.67
N TRP A 299 -0.18 12.11 -0.57
CA TRP A 299 0.73 12.30 -1.71
C TRP A 299 0.98 11.02 -2.55
N PHE A 300 0.93 9.84 -1.92
CA PHE A 300 1.13 8.55 -2.61
C PHE A 300 -0.14 8.00 -3.26
N PHE A 301 -1.34 8.51 -2.90
CA PHE A 301 -2.61 8.17 -3.56
C PHE A 301 -3.05 9.19 -4.61
N GLU A 302 -2.40 10.35 -4.67
CA GLU A 302 -2.69 11.40 -5.65
C GLU A 302 -2.72 10.85 -7.10
N GLY A 303 -3.81 11.17 -7.80
CA GLY A 303 -4.01 10.82 -9.21
C GLY A 303 -4.52 9.40 -9.47
N TRP A 304 -4.43 8.46 -8.51
CA TRP A 304 -4.84 7.06 -8.71
C TRP A 304 -6.30 6.93 -9.14
N GLY A 305 -7.22 7.53 -8.39
CA GLY A 305 -8.65 7.42 -8.69
C GLY A 305 -9.02 7.96 -10.06
N ARG A 306 -8.40 9.09 -10.46
CA ARG A 306 -8.59 9.69 -11.78
C ARG A 306 -8.03 8.78 -12.89
N ASN A 307 -6.80 8.31 -12.75
CA ASN A 307 -6.13 7.46 -13.74
C ASN A 307 -6.90 6.14 -13.95
N ILE A 308 -7.41 5.53 -12.87
CA ILE A 308 -8.21 4.30 -12.97
C ILE A 308 -9.48 4.54 -13.79
N VAL A 309 -10.25 5.58 -13.44
CA VAL A 309 -11.52 5.88 -14.15
C VAL A 309 -11.26 6.21 -15.62
N GLU A 310 -10.22 7.00 -15.92
CA GLU A 310 -9.84 7.35 -17.29
C GLU A 310 -9.50 6.09 -18.11
N VAL A 311 -8.62 5.23 -17.60
CA VAL A 311 -8.21 4.00 -18.30
C VAL A 311 -9.39 3.06 -18.52
N VAL A 312 -10.29 2.93 -17.54
CA VAL A 312 -11.50 2.10 -17.68
C VAL A 312 -12.44 2.68 -18.73
N ASP A 313 -12.70 3.98 -18.73
CA ASP A 313 -13.57 4.66 -19.71
C ASP A 313 -13.03 4.47 -21.14
N GLU A 314 -11.73 4.66 -21.33
CA GLU A 314 -11.07 4.46 -22.62
C GLU A 314 -11.15 3.02 -23.14
N LEU A 315 -11.19 2.02 -22.25
CA LEU A 315 -11.19 0.61 -22.62
C LEU A 315 -12.59 0.05 -22.86
N LEU A 316 -13.59 0.51 -22.11
CA LEU A 316 -14.98 0.04 -22.22
C LEU A 316 -15.71 0.65 -23.42
N GLY A 317 -15.41 1.90 -23.77
CA GLY A 317 -16.04 2.62 -24.88
C GLY A 317 -17.51 3.01 -24.62
N GLU A 318 -18.16 3.53 -25.67
CA GLU A 318 -19.45 4.25 -25.56
C GLU A 318 -20.62 3.42 -25.00
N TYR A 319 -20.64 2.10 -25.18
CA TYR A 319 -21.73 1.24 -24.67
C TYR A 319 -21.89 1.35 -23.14
N TRP A 320 -20.77 1.52 -22.42
CA TRP A 320 -20.73 1.56 -20.96
C TRP A 320 -20.83 2.97 -20.38
N LYS A 321 -20.91 3.99 -21.23
CA LYS A 321 -20.94 5.40 -20.84
C LYS A 321 -21.97 5.75 -19.77
N PRO A 322 -23.22 5.22 -19.79
CA PRO A 322 -24.19 5.49 -18.71
C PRO A 322 -23.67 5.10 -17.31
N TRP A 323 -22.76 4.13 -17.24
CA TRP A 323 -22.18 3.60 -16.01
C TRP A 323 -20.84 4.26 -15.64
N THR A 324 -20.08 4.77 -16.62
CA THR A 324 -18.79 5.47 -16.41
C THR A 324 -18.92 6.98 -16.22
N GLU A 325 -20.05 7.58 -16.64
CA GLU A 325 -20.28 9.02 -16.50
C GLU A 325 -20.26 9.54 -15.07
N TRP A 326 -20.89 8.82 -14.13
CA TRP A 326 -20.86 9.24 -12.72
C TRP A 326 -19.45 9.17 -12.13
N PRO A 327 -18.70 8.05 -12.27
CA PRO A 327 -17.29 8.01 -11.87
C PRO A 327 -16.47 9.16 -12.45
N LYS A 328 -16.60 9.44 -13.76
CA LYS A 328 -15.90 10.56 -14.42
C LYS A 328 -16.16 11.89 -13.77
N ARG A 329 -17.44 12.21 -13.49
CA ARG A 329 -17.81 13.46 -12.81
C ARG A 329 -17.19 13.56 -11.42
N VAL A 330 -17.20 12.46 -10.64
CA VAL A 330 -16.64 12.47 -9.28
C VAL A 330 -15.14 12.74 -9.29
N VAL A 331 -14.41 12.19 -10.26
CA VAL A 331 -12.95 12.40 -10.39
C VAL A 331 -12.56 13.60 -11.27
N ALA A 332 -13.52 14.45 -11.61
CA ALA A 332 -13.37 15.63 -12.47
C ALA A 332 -12.78 15.34 -13.86
N LEU A 333 -13.09 14.18 -14.46
CA LEU A 333 -12.79 13.88 -15.86
C LEU A 333 -13.88 14.49 -16.76
N SER A 334 -13.43 15.17 -17.82
CA SER A 334 -14.29 15.83 -18.82
C SER A 334 -14.98 14.85 -19.76
#